data_AF-A0A7S2KSP9-F1
#
_entry.id   AF-A0A7S2KSP9-F1
#
_cell.length_a   1.000
_cell.length_b   1.000
_cell.length_c   1.000
_cell.angle_alpha   90.00
_cell.angle_beta   90.00
_cell.angle_gamma   90.00
#
_symmetry.space_group_name_H-M   'P 1'
#
loop_
_entity.id
_entity.type
_entity.pdbx_description
1 polymer ?
#
loop_
_entity_poly.entity_id
_entity_poly.type
_entity_poly.pdbx_seq_one_letter_code
_entity_poly.pdbx_strand_id
1 'polypeptide(L)'
;VPKALGGTLAAAVAICVAAQLALASMQSSEQEAMGFSFGQVLELRGAAWARRTVAAAELVLEPLLVVLALLPQPELMAAMAEDGLLPAAFCRRSCDGSFRYGTFLVGGLTASIALAIPYDLLWDVIAVGVLLSLSLSNASLVNIRYGNGGRVRDPWAEGLVWVLLFSALGAGGCLQRGAVAPLIAGGSIHGPLTAVGAMLSAVLAC
;
A
#
# COMPACT_ATOMS: atom_id res chain seq x y z
N VAL A 1 -2.70 9.96 19.90
CA VAL A 1 -2.48 9.14 18.68
C VAL A 1 -3.38 9.53 17.49
N PRO A 2 -4.73 9.53 17.56
CA PRO A 2 -5.57 9.62 16.36
C PRO A 2 -5.46 10.96 15.60
N LYS A 3 -5.37 12.08 16.31
CA LYS A 3 -5.25 13.41 15.70
C LYS A 3 -3.91 13.62 14.95
N ALA A 4 -2.82 13.06 15.50
CA ALA A 4 -1.50 13.16 14.87
C ALA A 4 -1.42 12.33 13.59
N LEU A 5 -1.92 11.08 13.63
CA LEU A 5 -1.97 10.20 12.45
C LEU A 5 -2.80 10.82 11.32
N GLY A 6 -4.01 11.32 11.63
CA GLY A 6 -4.86 11.98 10.65
C GLY A 6 -4.18 13.20 10.00
N GLY A 7 -3.48 14.02 10.81
CA GLY A 7 -2.73 15.17 10.31
C GLY A 7 -1.60 14.77 9.35
N THR A 8 -0.81 13.75 9.69
CA THR A 8 0.30 13.30 8.83
C THR A 8 -0.18 12.73 7.50
N LEU A 9 -1.27 11.96 7.51
CA LEU A 9 -1.83 11.39 6.28
C LEU A 9 -2.42 12.47 5.36
N ALA A 10 -3.19 13.41 5.93
CA ALA A 10 -3.76 14.50 5.15
C ALA A 10 -2.67 15.39 4.52
N ALA A 11 -1.62 15.71 5.27
CA ALA A 11 -0.48 16.46 4.75
C ALA A 11 0.25 15.71 3.63
N ALA A 12 0.51 14.41 3.81
CA ALA A 12 1.16 13.58 2.79
C ALA A 12 0.33 13.53 1.50
N VAL A 13 -0.98 13.30 1.60
CA VAL A 13 -1.90 13.29 0.45
C VAL A 13 -1.91 14.64 -0.26
N ALA A 14 -1.97 15.75 0.48
CA ALA A 14 -1.96 17.08 -0.11
C ALA A 14 -0.67 17.35 -0.91
N ILE A 15 0.49 16.97 -0.35
CA ILE A 15 1.79 17.13 -1.03
C ILE A 15 1.87 16.24 -2.27
N CYS A 16 1.46 14.97 -2.18
CA CYS A 16 1.48 14.04 -3.32
C CYS A 16 0.56 14.52 -4.45
N VAL A 17 -0.65 14.97 -4.15
CA VAL A 17 -1.58 15.50 -5.16
C VAL A 17 -1.01 16.76 -5.80
N ALA A 18 -0.49 17.70 -5.02
CA ALA A 18 0.14 18.91 -5.56
C ALA A 18 1.33 18.57 -6.48
N ALA A 19 2.16 17.59 -6.10
CA ALA A 19 3.29 17.15 -6.90
C ALA A 19 2.86 16.48 -8.22
N GLN A 20 1.85 15.61 -8.19
CA GLN A 20 1.32 14.96 -9.39
C GLN A 20 0.65 15.97 -10.33
N LEU A 21 -0.06 16.95 -9.78
CA LEU A 21 -0.72 18.01 -10.56
C LEU A 21 0.32 18.94 -11.21
N ALA A 22 1.41 19.27 -10.48
CA ALA A 22 2.55 19.98 -11.05
C ALA A 22 3.19 19.18 -12.20
N LEU A 23 3.45 17.88 -12.00
CA LEU A 23 3.93 16.95 -13.03
C LEU A 23 3.04 16.94 -14.28
N ALA A 24 1.73 16.75 -14.07
CA ALA A 24 0.75 16.68 -15.15
C ALA A 24 0.68 17.99 -15.95
N SER A 25 0.84 19.14 -15.28
CA SER A 25 0.91 20.43 -15.98
C SER A 25 2.19 20.64 -16.78
N MET A 26 3.28 19.94 -16.44
CA MET A 26 4.57 20.06 -17.12
C MET A 26 4.68 19.17 -18.36
N GLN A 27 3.98 18.04 -18.42
CA GLN A 27 4.01 17.10 -19.54
C GLN A 27 2.98 17.49 -20.62
N SER A 28 3.43 17.81 -21.84
CA SER A 28 2.53 18.24 -22.94
C SER A 28 2.46 17.27 -24.13
N SER A 29 3.13 16.11 -24.09
CA SER A 29 3.17 15.16 -25.20
C SER A 29 2.98 13.72 -24.69
N GLU A 30 2.02 12.97 -25.25
CA GLU A 30 1.74 11.57 -24.86
C GLU A 30 2.95 10.64 -25.03
N GLN A 31 3.90 10.97 -25.91
CA GLN A 31 5.10 10.17 -26.15
C GLN A 31 6.17 10.31 -25.03
N GLU A 32 6.14 11.40 -24.24
CA GLU A 32 7.09 11.65 -23.14
C GLU A 32 6.62 11.01 -21.80
N ALA A 33 5.37 10.54 -21.73
CA ALA A 33 4.77 10.07 -20.48
C ALA A 33 5.25 8.68 -20.03
N MET A 34 5.76 7.84 -20.94
CA MET A 34 5.96 6.39 -20.70
C MET A 34 7.37 5.99 -20.26
N GLY A 35 8.26 6.91 -19.91
CA GLY A 35 9.63 6.52 -19.51
C GLY A 35 10.55 7.57 -18.89
N PHE A 36 10.11 8.80 -18.67
CA PHE A 36 10.96 9.82 -18.03
C PHE A 36 10.73 9.89 -16.52
N SER A 37 11.82 9.87 -15.75
CA SER A 37 11.75 10.13 -14.31
C SER A 37 11.43 11.61 -14.05
N PHE A 38 10.83 11.91 -12.89
CA PHE A 38 10.50 13.28 -12.48
C PHE A 38 11.70 14.24 -12.61
N GLY A 39 12.90 13.76 -12.27
CA GLY A 39 14.13 14.53 -12.41
C GLY A 39 14.49 14.87 -13.86
N GLN A 40 14.22 13.98 -14.80
CA GLN A 40 14.50 14.20 -16.24
C GLN A 40 13.52 15.23 -16.84
N VAL A 41 12.25 15.21 -16.43
CA VAL A 41 11.24 16.20 -16.85
C VAL A 41 11.63 17.62 -16.42
N LEU A 42 12.20 17.77 -15.22
CA LEU A 42 12.71 19.05 -14.72
C LEU A 42 13.93 19.56 -15.50
N GLU A 43 14.80 18.66 -15.94
CA GLU A 43 15.98 19.01 -16.74
C GLU A 43 15.59 19.49 -18.15
N LEU A 44 14.58 18.87 -18.77
CA LEU A 44 14.04 19.30 -20.07
C LEU A 44 13.45 20.73 -20.04
N ARG A 45 13.02 21.20 -18.87
CA ARG A 45 12.52 22.58 -18.66
C ARG A 45 13.60 23.54 -18.15
N GLY A 46 14.87 23.13 -18.12
CA GLY A 46 16.00 23.98 -17.72
C GLY A 46 16.25 24.09 -16.21
N ALA A 47 15.51 23.35 -15.38
CA ALA A 47 15.66 23.35 -13.92
C ALA A 47 16.65 22.27 -13.43
N ALA A 48 17.88 22.30 -13.94
CA ALA A 48 18.90 21.30 -13.61
C ALA A 48 19.29 21.24 -12.12
N TRP A 49 19.08 22.33 -11.38
CA TRP A 49 19.29 22.36 -9.92
C TRP A 49 18.26 21.50 -9.18
N ALA A 50 16.99 21.56 -9.62
CA ALA A 50 15.89 20.81 -9.00
C ALA A 50 16.01 19.30 -9.27
N ARG A 51 16.53 18.92 -10.45
CA ARG A 51 16.85 17.51 -10.73
C ARG A 51 17.83 16.95 -9.70
N ARG A 52 18.92 17.67 -9.39
CA ARG A 52 19.97 17.17 -8.48
C ARG A 52 19.42 16.98 -7.06
N THR A 53 18.57 17.89 -6.60
CA THR A 53 17.96 17.77 -5.27
C THR A 53 17.00 16.60 -5.19
N VAL A 54 16.19 16.37 -6.22
CA VAL A 54 15.23 15.27 -6.22
C VAL A 54 15.93 13.92 -6.35
N ALA A 55 16.91 13.80 -7.26
CA ALA A 55 17.69 12.59 -7.40
C ALA A 55 18.46 12.23 -6.11
N ALA A 56 18.99 13.23 -5.40
CA ALA A 56 19.61 13.01 -4.09
C ALA A 56 18.59 12.56 -3.04
N ALA A 57 17.38 13.13 -3.04
CA ALA A 57 16.31 12.74 -2.12
C ALA A 57 15.84 11.30 -2.38
N GLU A 58 15.67 10.90 -3.64
CA GLU A 58 15.28 9.55 -4.05
C GLU A 58 16.31 8.52 -3.56
N LEU A 59 17.59 8.75 -3.84
CA LEU A 59 18.68 7.86 -3.41
C LEU A 59 18.79 7.69 -1.89
N VAL A 60 18.43 8.71 -1.11
CA VAL A 60 18.51 8.66 0.36
C VAL A 60 17.22 8.13 0.98
N LEU A 61 16.06 8.51 0.46
CA LEU A 61 14.77 8.23 1.07
C LEU A 61 14.34 6.78 0.83
N GLU A 62 14.58 6.21 -0.35
CA GLU A 62 14.22 4.82 -0.66
C GLU A 62 14.82 3.81 0.35
N PRO A 63 16.14 3.75 0.59
CA PRO A 63 16.70 2.83 1.58
C PRO A 63 16.29 3.17 3.02
N LEU A 64 16.08 4.45 3.33
CA LEU A 64 15.62 4.87 4.66
C LEU A 64 14.22 4.33 4.98
N LEU A 65 13.31 4.35 4.00
CA LEU A 65 11.96 3.80 4.15
C LEU A 65 12.00 2.29 4.37
N VAL A 66 12.90 1.57 3.68
CA VAL A 66 13.09 0.13 3.89
C VAL A 66 13.55 -0.14 5.32
N VAL A 67 14.55 0.59 5.83
CA VAL A 67 15.00 0.43 7.23
C VAL A 67 13.86 0.72 8.20
N LEU A 68 13.10 1.80 7.99
CA LEU A 68 11.97 2.16 8.84
C LEU A 68 10.89 1.06 8.88
N ALA A 69 10.64 0.39 7.76
CA ALA A 69 9.69 -0.73 7.67
C ALA A 69 10.18 -2.00 8.38
N LEU A 70 11.50 -2.24 8.41
CA LEU A 70 12.10 -3.41 9.05
C LEU A 70 12.18 -3.28 10.58
N LEU A 71 12.21 -2.05 11.13
CA LEU A 71 12.28 -1.80 12.58
C LEU A 71 11.13 -2.43 13.40
N PRO A 72 9.84 -2.25 13.05
CA PRO A 72 8.73 -2.82 13.82
C PRO A 72 8.51 -4.31 13.57
N GLN A 73 9.00 -4.85 12.45
CA GLN A 73 8.72 -6.22 12.02
C GLN A 73 9.17 -7.33 13.01
N PRO A 74 10.39 -7.29 13.62
CA PRO A 74 10.79 -8.30 14.59
C PRO A 74 10.01 -8.23 15.90
N GLU A 75 9.58 -7.04 16.34
CA GLU A 75 8.74 -6.88 17.53
C GLU A 75 7.33 -7.44 17.31
N LEU A 76 6.76 -7.20 16.12
CA LEU A 76 5.48 -7.79 15.72
C LEU A 76 5.53 -9.32 15.68
N MET A 77 6.60 -9.89 15.12
CA MET A 77 6.78 -11.35 15.09
C MET A 77 6.96 -11.95 16.49
N ALA A 78 7.63 -11.24 17.40
CA ALA A 78 7.75 -11.67 18.78
C ALA A 78 6.40 -11.67 19.51
N ALA A 79 5.61 -10.60 19.36
CA ALA A 79 4.26 -10.54 19.92
C ALA A 79 3.35 -11.66 19.39
N MET A 80 3.40 -11.93 18.07
CA MET A 80 2.66 -13.06 17.49
C MET A 80 3.14 -14.43 18.00
N ALA A 81 4.40 -14.57 18.39
CA ALA A 81 4.92 -15.78 19.02
C ALA A 81 4.48 -15.92 20.49
N GLU A 82 4.34 -14.80 21.21
CA GLU A 82 3.74 -14.77 22.57
C GLU A 82 2.26 -15.18 22.54
N ASP A 83 1.52 -14.76 21.51
CA ASP A 83 0.13 -15.16 21.27
C ASP A 83 -0.02 -16.63 20.78
N GLY A 84 1.10 -17.35 20.57
CA GLY A 84 1.11 -18.74 20.12
C GLY A 84 0.81 -18.96 18.63
N LEU A 85 0.77 -17.89 17.83
CA LEU A 85 0.56 -17.96 16.37
C LEU A 85 1.83 -18.36 15.61
N LEU A 86 3.00 -18.08 16.18
CA LEU A 86 4.31 -18.42 15.62
C LEU A 86 5.11 -19.33 16.55
N PRO A 87 6.08 -20.11 16.03
CA PRO A 87 6.95 -20.95 16.86
C PRO A 87 7.64 -20.14 17.97
N ALA A 88 7.68 -20.69 19.18
CA ALA A 88 8.27 -20.04 20.36
C ALA A 88 9.76 -19.64 20.21
N ALA A 89 10.43 -20.11 19.16
CA ALA A 89 11.78 -19.67 18.79
C ALA A 89 11.87 -18.16 18.53
N PHE A 90 10.80 -17.53 18.02
CA PHE A 90 10.78 -16.09 17.73
C PHE A 90 10.59 -15.21 18.99
N CYS A 91 10.07 -15.78 20.08
CA CYS A 91 9.91 -15.11 21.37
C CYS A 91 11.24 -15.04 22.17
N ARG A 92 12.27 -15.79 21.77
CA ARG A 92 13.55 -15.82 22.50
C ARG A 92 14.31 -14.50 22.35
N ARG A 93 14.32 -13.72 23.43
CA ARG A 93 15.07 -12.48 23.56
C ARG A 93 16.57 -12.76 23.81
N SER A 94 17.46 -12.02 23.14
CA SER A 94 18.89 -11.99 23.48
C SER A 94 19.11 -11.20 24.78
N CYS A 95 20.28 -11.33 25.41
CA CYS A 95 20.65 -10.58 26.62
C CYS A 95 20.51 -9.06 26.48
N ASP A 96 20.61 -8.54 25.25
CA ASP A 96 20.49 -7.12 24.91
C ASP A 96 19.04 -6.65 24.67
N GLY A 97 18.04 -7.51 24.92
CA GLY A 97 16.63 -7.18 24.70
C GLY A 97 16.16 -7.20 23.24
N SER A 98 17.05 -7.52 22.30
CA SER A 98 16.76 -7.60 20.85
C SER A 98 16.34 -8.99 20.37
N PHE A 99 15.42 -9.05 19.40
CA PHE A 99 14.92 -10.26 18.76
C PHE A 99 15.80 -10.67 17.56
N ARG A 100 17.03 -11.10 17.85
CA ARG A 100 18.06 -11.35 16.83
C ARG A 100 17.64 -12.36 15.75
N TYR A 101 16.95 -13.44 16.13
CA TYR A 101 16.42 -14.42 15.17
C TYR A 101 15.34 -13.83 14.25
N GLY A 102 14.46 -13.00 14.79
CA GLY A 102 13.44 -12.29 14.01
C GLY A 102 14.08 -11.34 13.00
N THR A 103 15.06 -10.54 13.43
CA THR A 103 15.77 -9.59 12.56
C THR A 103 16.52 -10.28 11.43
N PHE A 104 17.24 -11.38 11.70
CA PHE A 104 17.95 -12.13 10.66
C PHE A 104 17.00 -12.79 9.66
N LEU A 105 15.90 -13.37 10.14
CA LEU A 105 14.92 -14.01 9.27
C LEU A 105 14.25 -12.97 8.36
N VAL A 106 13.76 -11.88 8.95
CA VAL A 106 13.09 -10.79 8.23
C VAL A 106 14.04 -10.13 7.23
N GLY A 107 15.22 -9.71 7.68
CA GLY A 107 16.19 -9.05 6.81
C GLY A 107 16.69 -9.97 5.69
N GLY A 108 16.96 -11.24 6.00
CA GLY A 108 17.38 -12.24 5.02
C GLY A 108 16.29 -12.53 3.99
N LEU A 109 15.04 -12.70 4.42
CA LEU A 109 13.91 -12.93 3.54
C LEU A 109 13.67 -11.72 2.63
N THR A 110 13.62 -10.51 3.19
CA THR A 110 13.46 -9.28 2.40
C THR A 110 14.61 -9.08 1.39
N ALA A 111 15.86 -9.31 1.79
CA ALA A 111 17.01 -9.24 0.88
C ALA A 111 16.96 -10.29 -0.24
N SER A 112 16.53 -11.51 0.08
CA SER A 112 16.39 -12.58 -0.92
C SER A 112 15.32 -12.27 -1.98
N ILE A 113 14.19 -11.69 -1.55
CA ILE A 113 13.11 -11.27 -2.45
C ILE A 113 13.57 -10.11 -3.33
N ALA A 114 14.27 -9.13 -2.75
CA ALA A 114 14.80 -7.98 -3.49
C ALA A 114 15.84 -8.38 -4.55
N LEU A 115 16.57 -9.48 -4.36
CA LEU A 115 17.52 -9.99 -5.37
C LEU A 115 16.82 -10.73 -6.52
N ALA A 116 15.67 -11.36 -6.24
CA ALA A 116 15.01 -12.26 -7.18
C ALA A 116 13.93 -11.60 -8.05
N ILE A 117 13.34 -10.48 -7.60
CA ILE A 117 12.15 -9.88 -8.22
C ILE A 117 12.48 -8.46 -8.73
N PRO A 118 12.10 -8.10 -9.99
CA PRO A 118 12.30 -6.74 -10.50
C PRO A 118 11.44 -5.72 -9.73
N TYR A 119 11.97 -4.50 -9.61
CA TYR A 119 11.37 -3.42 -8.80
C TYR A 119 9.92 -3.11 -9.17
N ASP A 120 9.59 -3.07 -10.46
CA ASP A 120 8.24 -2.72 -10.94
C ASP A 120 7.18 -3.70 -10.40
N LEU A 121 7.47 -5.00 -10.45
CA LEU A 121 6.59 -6.04 -9.90
C LEU A 121 6.54 -5.97 -8.37
N LEU A 122 7.66 -5.64 -7.72
CA LEU A 122 7.72 -5.54 -6.27
C LEU A 122 6.83 -4.42 -5.75
N TRP A 123 6.83 -3.27 -6.43
CA TRP A 123 6.01 -2.11 -6.08
C TRP A 123 4.51 -2.41 -6.20
N ASP A 124 4.10 -3.08 -7.28
CA ASP A 124 2.70 -3.51 -7.46
C ASP A 124 2.24 -4.48 -6.36
N VAL A 125 3.09 -5.45 -6.00
CA VAL A 125 2.80 -6.42 -4.94
C VAL A 125 2.70 -5.74 -3.57
N ILE A 126 3.59 -4.79 -3.27
CA ILE A 126 3.54 -4.01 -2.02
C ILE A 126 2.24 -3.21 -1.94
N ALA A 127 1.85 -2.53 -3.02
CA ALA A 127 0.61 -1.74 -3.06
C ALA A 127 -0.62 -2.62 -2.78
N VAL A 128 -0.71 -3.78 -3.44
CA VAL A 128 -1.79 -4.76 -3.19
C VAL A 128 -1.74 -5.28 -1.75
N GLY A 129 -0.56 -5.58 -1.22
CA GLY A 129 -0.36 -6.07 0.15
C GLY A 129 -0.83 -5.06 1.21
N VAL A 130 -0.49 -3.78 1.05
CA VAL A 130 -0.92 -2.70 1.96
C VAL A 130 -2.43 -2.50 1.90
N LEU A 131 -3.02 -2.47 0.69
CA LEU A 131 -4.47 -2.36 0.53
C LEU A 131 -5.19 -3.53 1.22
N LEU A 132 -4.71 -4.76 1.01
CA LEU A 132 -5.26 -5.95 1.65
C LEU A 132 -5.16 -5.86 3.18
N SER A 133 -4.02 -5.42 3.71
CA SER A 133 -3.80 -5.28 5.16
C SER A 133 -4.74 -4.25 5.79
N LEU A 134 -4.98 -3.12 5.11
CA LEU A 134 -5.91 -2.09 5.58
C LEU A 134 -7.37 -2.58 5.52
N SER A 135 -7.74 -3.26 4.43
CA SER A 135 -9.07 -3.89 4.30
C SER A 135 -9.31 -4.93 5.39
N LEU A 136 -8.33 -5.80 5.66
CA LEU A 136 -8.42 -6.80 6.73
C LEU A 136 -8.51 -6.14 8.12
N SER A 137 -7.78 -5.06 8.35
CA SER A 137 -7.83 -4.31 9.61
C SER A 137 -9.21 -3.68 9.84
N ASN A 138 -9.80 -3.08 8.80
CA ASN A 138 -11.15 -2.53 8.86
C ASN A 138 -12.19 -3.63 9.08
N ALA A 139 -12.06 -4.75 8.37
CA ALA A 139 -12.90 -5.93 8.56
C ALA A 139 -12.83 -6.48 10.00
N SER A 140 -11.62 -6.56 10.58
CA SER A 140 -11.41 -6.98 11.96
C SER A 140 -12.09 -6.04 12.97
N LEU A 141 -12.01 -4.72 12.76
CA LEU A 141 -12.70 -3.74 13.61
C LEU A 141 -14.23 -3.86 13.55
N VAL A 142 -14.79 -4.06 12.36
CA VAL A 142 -16.23 -4.33 12.19
C VAL A 142 -16.60 -5.62 12.91
N ASN A 143 -15.80 -6.68 12.73
CA ASN A 143 -16.04 -7.96 13.38
C ASN A 143 -15.98 -7.85 14.91
N ILE A 144 -15.06 -7.10 15.50
CA ILE A 144 -15.01 -6.91 16.96
C ILE A 144 -16.20 -6.09 17.48
N ARG A 145 -16.69 -5.12 16.70
CA ARG A 145 -17.82 -4.26 17.09
C ARG A 145 -19.17 -4.97 17.02
N TYR A 146 -19.38 -5.84 16.02
CA TYR A 146 -20.65 -6.54 15.80
C TYR A 146 -20.62 -8.00 16.24
N GLY A 147 -19.49 -8.69 16.01
CA GLY A 147 -19.22 -10.02 16.54
C GLY A 147 -18.64 -9.88 17.95
N ASN A 148 -19.48 -10.12 18.95
CA ASN A 148 -19.23 -9.97 20.38
C ASN A 148 -17.94 -10.68 20.90
N GLY A 149 -16.76 -10.16 20.56
CA GLY A 149 -15.43 -10.69 20.93
C GLY A 149 -15.22 -12.17 20.63
N GLY A 150 -15.95 -12.76 19.67
CA GLY A 150 -15.91 -14.20 19.37
C GLY A 150 -16.82 -15.09 20.23
N ARG A 151 -17.67 -14.55 21.13
CA ARG A 151 -18.61 -15.35 21.95
C ARG A 151 -19.96 -15.65 21.29
N VAL A 152 -20.42 -14.79 20.39
CA VAL A 152 -21.65 -15.01 19.59
C VAL A 152 -21.28 -14.70 18.14
N ARG A 153 -21.24 -15.75 17.32
CA ARG A 153 -20.86 -15.66 15.90
C ARG A 153 -22.14 -15.55 15.09
N ASP A 154 -22.64 -14.33 14.93
CA ASP A 154 -23.82 -14.10 14.10
C ASP A 154 -23.45 -14.34 12.63
N PRO A 155 -24.06 -15.35 11.95
CA PRO A 155 -23.67 -15.73 10.59
C PRO A 155 -23.90 -14.59 9.58
N TRP A 156 -24.79 -13.66 9.89
CA TRP A 156 -25.05 -12.47 9.09
C TRP A 156 -23.90 -11.45 9.13
N ALA A 157 -23.27 -11.25 10.29
CA ALA A 157 -22.13 -10.34 10.43
C ALA A 157 -20.88 -10.89 9.73
N GLU A 158 -20.64 -12.20 9.84
CA GLU A 158 -19.56 -12.89 9.13
C GLU A 158 -19.76 -12.80 7.60
N GLY A 159 -20.99 -12.99 7.13
CA GLY A 159 -21.35 -12.79 5.72
C GLY A 159 -21.10 -11.36 5.24
N LEU A 160 -21.48 -10.35 6.01
CA LEU A 160 -21.25 -8.93 5.69
C LEU A 160 -19.76 -8.59 5.58
N VAL A 161 -18.93 -9.08 6.51
CA VAL A 161 -17.48 -8.83 6.48
C VAL A 161 -16.83 -9.43 5.24
N TRP A 162 -17.19 -10.67 4.87
CA TRP A 162 -16.69 -11.30 3.66
C TRP A 162 -17.20 -10.61 2.38
N VAL A 163 -18.47 -10.20 2.36
CA VAL A 163 -19.05 -9.43 1.25
C VAL A 163 -18.34 -8.08 1.08
N LEU A 164 -18.00 -7.40 2.18
CA LEU A 164 -17.30 -6.11 2.16
C LEU A 164 -15.84 -6.24 1.67
N LEU A 165 -15.16 -7.33 2.04
CA LEU A 165 -13.82 -7.66 1.54
C LEU A 165 -13.82 -8.00 0.04
N PHE A 166 -14.75 -8.86 -0.40
CA PHE A 166 -14.87 -9.24 -1.81
C PHE A 166 -15.41 -8.09 -2.68
N SER A 167 -16.30 -7.24 -2.15
CA SER A 167 -16.80 -6.08 -2.89
C SER A 167 -15.73 -5.00 -3.05
N ALA A 168 -14.84 -4.79 -2.05
CA ALA A 168 -13.71 -3.86 -2.16
C ALA A 168 -12.68 -4.32 -3.21
N LEU A 169 -12.29 -5.60 -3.17
CA LEU A 169 -11.38 -6.19 -4.15
C LEU A 169 -12.01 -6.23 -5.55
N GLY A 170 -13.30 -6.58 -5.64
CA GLY A 170 -14.07 -6.61 -6.87
C GLY A 170 -14.30 -5.24 -7.49
N ALA A 171 -14.62 -4.22 -6.69
CA ALA A 171 -14.79 -2.84 -7.14
C ALA A 171 -13.48 -2.28 -7.70
N GLY A 172 -12.36 -2.50 -7.01
CA GLY A 172 -11.03 -2.08 -7.48
C GLY A 172 -10.67 -2.71 -8.83
N GLY A 173 -10.85 -4.03 -8.97
CA GLY A 173 -10.57 -4.75 -10.21
C GLY A 173 -11.48 -4.36 -11.37
N CYS A 174 -12.78 -4.13 -11.11
CA CYS A 174 -13.74 -3.72 -12.14
C CYS A 174 -13.51 -2.28 -12.59
N LEU A 175 -13.16 -1.37 -11.68
CA LEU A 175 -12.87 0.03 -12.01
C LEU A 175 -11.57 0.16 -12.81
N GLN A 176 -10.53 -0.62 -12.46
CA GLN A 176 -9.26 -0.63 -13.19
C GLN A 176 -9.45 -1.16 -14.62
N ARG A 177 -10.20 -2.24 -14.81
CA ARG A 177 -10.47 -2.81 -16.14
C ARG A 177 -11.48 -2.01 -16.96
N GLY A 178 -12.45 -1.37 -16.30
CA GLY A 178 -13.58 -0.69 -16.96
C GLY A 178 -13.35 0.79 -17.28
N ALA A 179 -12.68 1.54 -16.39
CA ALA A 179 -12.49 2.97 -16.53
C ALA A 179 -11.05 3.33 -16.88
N VAL A 180 -10.07 2.80 -16.14
CA VAL A 180 -8.67 3.24 -16.24
C VAL A 180 -7.94 2.65 -17.44
N ALA A 181 -8.03 1.33 -17.65
CA ALA A 181 -7.41 0.66 -18.80
C ALA A 181 -7.87 1.19 -20.17
N PRO A 182 -9.18 1.44 -20.43
CA PRO A 182 -9.60 2.01 -21.71
C PRO A 182 -9.29 3.51 -21.85
N LEU A 183 -9.23 4.28 -20.76
CA LEU A 183 -8.83 5.71 -20.80
C LEU A 183 -7.38 5.87 -21.28
N ILE A 184 -6.50 4.98 -20.82
CA ILE A 184 -5.07 5.01 -21.16
C ILE A 184 -4.83 4.45 -22.57
N ALA A 185 -5.69 3.57 -23.07
CA ALA A 185 -5.58 2.97 -24.41
C ALA A 185 -6.31 3.76 -25.52
N GLY A 186 -6.92 4.91 -25.22
CA GLY A 186 -7.68 5.71 -26.19
C GLY A 186 -8.93 5.02 -26.76
N GLY A 187 -9.46 4.00 -26.08
CA GLY A 187 -10.57 3.17 -26.52
C GLY A 187 -11.93 3.57 -25.94
N SER A 188 -13.02 3.00 -26.48
CA SER A 188 -14.37 3.25 -25.98
C SER A 188 -14.56 2.66 -24.57
N ILE A 189 -15.06 3.49 -23.65
CA ILE A 189 -15.39 3.11 -22.27
C ILE A 189 -16.41 1.98 -22.30
N HIS A 190 -16.09 0.85 -21.68
CA HIS A 190 -17.03 -0.26 -21.53
C HIS A 190 -18.01 0.07 -20.39
N GLY A 191 -19.09 0.80 -20.75
CA GLY A 191 -20.16 1.25 -19.85
C GLY A 191 -20.71 0.22 -18.85
N PRO A 192 -20.87 -1.09 -19.17
CA PRO A 192 -21.36 -2.05 -18.19
C PRO A 192 -20.34 -2.36 -17.08
N LEU A 193 -19.03 -2.35 -17.36
CA LEU A 193 -18.00 -2.66 -16.36
C LEU A 193 -17.78 -1.50 -15.37
N THR A 194 -17.88 -0.26 -15.84
CA THR A 194 -17.79 0.93 -14.98
C THR A 194 -19.02 1.07 -14.08
N ALA A 195 -20.21 0.74 -14.58
CA ALA A 195 -21.44 0.73 -13.80
C ALA A 195 -21.42 -0.33 -12.67
N VAL A 196 -20.87 -1.53 -12.94
CA VAL A 196 -20.69 -2.58 -11.93
C VAL A 196 -19.67 -2.17 -10.87
N GLY A 197 -18.55 -1.55 -11.26
CA GLY A 197 -17.57 -0.99 -10.32
C GLY A 197 -18.17 0.11 -9.42
N ALA A 198 -18.97 1.01 -10.00
CA ALA A 198 -19.66 2.07 -9.26
C ALA A 198 -20.72 1.51 -8.30
N MET A 199 -21.51 0.52 -8.71
CA MET A 199 -22.49 -0.14 -7.84
C MET A 199 -21.83 -0.88 -6.67
N LEU A 200 -20.73 -1.60 -6.90
CA LEU A 200 -19.97 -2.25 -5.83
C LEU A 200 -19.34 -1.24 -4.86
N SER A 201 -18.91 -0.08 -5.36
CA SER A 201 -18.41 1.01 -4.50
C SER A 201 -19.52 1.69 -3.69
N ALA A 202 -20.75 1.73 -4.19
CA ALA A 202 -21.90 2.24 -3.45
C ALA A 202 -22.29 1.33 -2.28
N VAL A 203 -22.12 0.00 -2.44
CA VAL A 203 -22.30 -0.98 -1.34
C VAL A 203 -21.27 -0.78 -0.22
N LEU A 204 -20.10 -0.20 -0.51
CA LEU A 204 -19.09 0.17 0.50
C LEU A 204 -19.41 1.46 1.26
N ALA A 205 -20.32 2.30 0.74
CA ALA A 205 -20.69 3.58 1.33
C ALA A 205 -21.95 3.51 2.22
N CYS A 206 -22.64 2.37 2.24
CA CYS A 206 -23.80 2.09 3.12
C CYS A 206 -23.37 1.22 4.31
#